data_AF-A0A167HXJ6-F1
#
_entry.id   AF-A0A167HXJ6-F1
#
_cell.length_a   1.000
_cell.length_b   1.000
_cell.length_c   1.000
_cell.angle_alpha   90.00
_cell.angle_beta   90.00
_cell.angle_gamma   90.00
#
_symmetry.space_group_name_H-M   'P 1'
#
loop_
_entity.id
_entity.type
_entity.pdbx_description
1 polymer ?
#
loop_
_entity_poly.entity_id
_entity_poly.type
_entity_poly.pdbx_seq_one_letter_code
_entity_poly.pdbx_strand_id
1 'polypeptide(L)'
;MDYHQVIAKDAFEQAYQTASAEFAVKAMMLKHSPASIDNLTDYIDAGRKFIEVCLSGHDPLLTTQLRMWFRRNLVLNSSRGSANLKFKHICRAELEKLDKHLKIVFSHYGSNITPLLPQVR
;
A
#
# COMPACT_ATOMS: atom_id res chain seq x y z
N MET A 1 28.73 9.62 15.23
CA MET A 1 28.02 9.17 14.01
C MET A 1 28.95 9.35 12.85
N ASP A 2 29.12 8.31 12.03
CA ASP A 2 29.92 8.34 10.80
C ASP A 2 29.21 9.23 9.76
N TYR A 3 29.96 10.06 9.03
CA TYR A 3 29.42 10.98 8.02
C TYR A 3 28.61 10.24 6.94
N HIS A 4 29.00 9.00 6.62
CA HIS A 4 28.24 8.14 5.71
C HIS A 4 26.85 7.74 6.24
N GLN A 5 26.70 7.60 7.57
CA GLN A 5 25.41 7.28 8.20
C GLN A 5 24.46 8.49 8.19
N VAL A 6 25.01 9.71 8.29
CA VAL A 6 24.22 10.95 8.21
C VAL A 6 23.66 11.13 6.80
N ILE A 7 24.48 10.97 5.76
CA ILE A 7 24.03 11.07 4.36
C ILE A 7 22.97 10.01 4.03
N ALA A 8 23.17 8.76 4.48
CA ALA A 8 22.20 7.70 4.24
C ALA A 8 20.84 7.99 4.92
N LYS A 9 20.88 8.58 6.12
CA LYS A 9 19.66 8.99 6.85
C LYS A 9 18.94 10.12 6.13
N ASP A 10 19.65 11.18 5.73
CA ASP A 10 19.04 12.33 5.04
C ASP A 10 18.44 11.91 3.69
N ALA A 11 19.12 11.05 2.94
CA ALA A 11 18.63 10.50 1.68
C ALA A 11 17.36 9.66 1.87
N PHE A 12 17.33 8.82 2.91
CA PHE A 12 16.13 8.05 3.26
C PHE A 12 14.98 8.97 3.65
N GLU A 13 15.22 9.97 4.49
CA GLU A 13 14.17 10.88 4.97
C GLU A 13 13.58 11.69 3.81
N GLN A 14 14.40 12.17 2.88
CA GLN A 14 13.94 12.83 1.67
C GLN A 14 13.11 11.91 0.77
N ALA A 15 13.57 10.67 0.56
CA ALA A 15 12.84 9.68 -0.22
C ALA A 15 11.48 9.34 0.42
N TYR A 16 11.44 9.20 1.75
CA TYR A 16 10.24 8.94 2.52
C TYR A 16 9.22 10.06 2.37
N GLN A 17 9.64 11.31 2.58
CA GLN A 17 8.75 12.47 2.44
C GLN A 17 8.19 12.59 1.02
N THR A 18 9.05 12.38 0.01
CA THR A 18 8.65 12.45 -1.40
C THR A 18 7.62 11.37 -1.74
N ALA A 19 7.89 10.11 -1.38
CA ALA A 19 6.97 9.01 -1.66
C ALA A 19 5.66 9.11 -0.87
N SER A 20 5.71 9.57 0.38
CA SER A 20 4.54 9.83 1.22
C SER A 20 3.64 10.91 0.59
N ALA A 21 4.22 12.03 0.15
CA ALA A 21 3.49 13.11 -0.49
C ALA A 21 2.86 12.68 -1.82
N GLU A 22 3.62 11.97 -2.67
CA GLU A 22 3.11 11.42 -3.93
C GLU A 22 1.92 10.49 -3.68
N PHE A 23 2.05 9.56 -2.72
CA PHE A 23 0.98 8.65 -2.35
C PHE A 23 -0.27 9.37 -1.85
N ALA A 24 -0.11 10.41 -1.01
CA ALA A 24 -1.22 11.22 -0.53
C ALA A 24 -1.95 11.95 -1.66
N VAL A 25 -1.21 12.52 -2.62
CA VAL A 25 -1.78 13.18 -3.80
C VAL A 25 -2.58 12.17 -4.64
N LYS A 26 -2.01 11.01 -4.96
CA LYS A 26 -2.71 9.99 -5.76
C LYS A 26 -3.94 9.43 -5.04
N ALA A 27 -3.88 9.28 -3.72
CA ALA A 27 -5.03 8.90 -2.91
C ALA A 27 -6.17 9.95 -2.98
N MET A 28 -5.82 11.24 -2.94
CA MET A 28 -6.76 12.34 -3.08
C MET A 28 -7.39 12.37 -4.47
N MET A 29 -6.60 12.22 -5.54
CA MET A 29 -7.10 12.15 -6.92
C MET A 29 -8.10 10.99 -7.10
N LEU A 30 -7.77 9.80 -6.61
CA LEU A 30 -8.68 8.64 -6.67
C LEU A 30 -9.97 8.87 -5.87
N LYS A 31 -9.90 9.56 -4.72
CA LYS A 31 -11.08 9.91 -3.91
C LYS A 31 -12.04 10.84 -4.68
N HIS A 32 -11.52 11.80 -5.45
CA HIS A 32 -12.33 12.76 -6.21
C HIS A 32 -12.86 12.21 -7.54
N SER A 33 -12.22 11.18 -8.09
CA SER A 33 -12.72 10.48 -9.28
C SER A 33 -12.77 8.97 -9.01
N PRO A 34 -13.71 8.53 -8.15
CA PRO A 34 -13.87 7.11 -7.84
C PRO A 34 -14.23 6.34 -9.11
N ALA A 35 -13.68 5.14 -9.27
CA ALA A 35 -13.81 4.28 -10.45
C ALA A 35 -12.96 4.63 -11.70
N SER A 36 -12.14 5.70 -11.64
CA SER A 36 -11.10 5.92 -12.67
C SER A 36 -10.00 4.86 -12.56
N ILE A 37 -9.79 4.11 -13.64
CA ILE A 37 -8.77 3.04 -13.69
C ILE A 37 -7.37 3.65 -13.63
N ASP A 38 -7.14 4.75 -14.34
CA ASP A 38 -5.82 5.39 -14.37
C ASP A 38 -5.46 5.93 -12.98
N ASN A 39 -6.40 6.59 -12.31
CA ASN A 39 -6.18 7.06 -10.93
C ASN A 39 -5.98 5.90 -9.94
N LEU A 40 -6.61 4.74 -10.18
CA LEU A 40 -6.39 3.55 -9.36
C LEU A 40 -4.99 2.97 -9.56
N THR A 41 -4.55 2.87 -10.81
CA THR A 41 -3.21 2.39 -11.16
C THR A 41 -2.14 3.31 -10.57
N ASP A 42 -2.27 4.62 -10.79
CA ASP A 42 -1.37 5.63 -10.22
C ASP A 42 -1.30 5.55 -8.69
N TYR A 43 -2.46 5.36 -8.04
CA TYR A 43 -2.53 5.19 -6.59
C TYR A 43 -1.83 3.92 -6.12
N ILE A 44 -1.99 2.82 -6.85
CA ILE A 44 -1.35 1.54 -6.52
C ILE A 44 0.17 1.63 -6.69
N ASP A 45 0.64 2.20 -7.78
CA ASP A 45 2.07 2.31 -8.06
C ASP A 45 2.76 3.26 -7.07
N ALA A 46 2.13 4.37 -6.71
CA ALA A 46 2.61 5.24 -5.63
C ALA A 46 2.65 4.50 -4.27
N GLY A 47 1.65 3.67 -3.97
CA GLY A 47 1.62 2.85 -2.76
C GLY A 47 2.74 1.81 -2.69
N ARG A 48 3.03 1.13 -3.80
CA ARG A 48 4.14 0.18 -3.91
C ARG A 48 5.49 0.86 -3.73
N LYS A 49 5.70 2.00 -4.42
CA LYS A 49 6.90 2.83 -4.27
C LYS A 49 7.11 3.27 -2.82
N PHE A 50 6.04 3.69 -2.13
CA PHE A 50 6.15 4.09 -0.74
C PHE A 50 6.51 2.93 0.19
N ILE A 51 5.95 1.74 -0.04
CA ILE A 51 6.33 0.51 0.68
C ILE A 51 7.81 0.18 0.45
N GLU A 52 8.31 0.28 -0.78
CA GLU A 52 9.72 0.03 -1.12
C GLU A 52 10.66 0.99 -0.40
N VAL A 53 10.31 2.28 -0.35
CA VAL A 53 11.08 3.26 0.43
C VAL A 53 11.08 2.88 1.91
N CYS A 54 9.93 2.58 2.51
CA CYS A 54 9.86 2.17 3.93
C CYS A 54 10.70 0.91 4.23
N LEU A 55 10.77 -0.05 3.31
CA LEU A 55 11.62 -1.23 3.44
C LEU A 55 13.11 -0.87 3.51
N SER A 56 13.55 0.13 2.74
CA SER A 56 14.94 0.60 2.75
C SER A 56 15.36 1.25 4.07
N GLY A 57 14.40 1.77 4.84
CA GLY A 57 14.62 2.36 6.17
C GLY A 57 14.80 1.33 7.28
N HIS A 58 14.69 0.03 6.97
CA HIS A 58 14.80 -1.07 7.93
C HIS A 58 13.88 -0.95 9.14
N ASP A 59 12.67 -0.38 8.97
CA ASP A 59 11.59 -0.39 9.97
C ASP A 59 10.45 -1.34 9.53
N PRO A 60 10.46 -2.60 10.02
CA PRO A 60 9.44 -3.58 9.69
C PRO A 60 8.06 -3.22 10.24
N LEU A 61 7.99 -2.51 11.38
CA LEU A 61 6.72 -2.15 12.01
C LEU A 61 6.03 -1.07 11.19
N LEU A 62 6.75 0.01 10.85
CA LEU A 62 6.25 1.08 9.99
C LEU A 62 5.79 0.54 8.64
N THR A 63 6.59 -0.33 8.01
CA THR A 63 6.24 -0.96 6.73
C THR A 63 4.99 -1.83 6.84
N THR A 64 4.85 -2.59 7.93
CA THR A 64 3.67 -3.44 8.18
C THR A 64 2.41 -2.59 8.41
N GLN A 65 2.52 -1.50 9.17
CA GLN A 65 1.42 -0.54 9.37
C GLN A 65 0.99 0.11 8.05
N LEU A 66 1.94 0.51 7.21
CA LEU A 66 1.66 1.07 5.89
C LEU A 66 0.92 0.05 5.00
N ARG A 67 1.37 -1.20 4.96
CA ARG A 67 0.70 -2.27 4.20
C ARG A 67 -0.73 -2.52 4.68
N MET A 68 -0.95 -2.54 6.00
CA MET A 68 -2.31 -2.67 6.57
C MET A 68 -3.20 -1.50 6.20
N TRP A 69 -2.68 -0.27 6.29
CA TRP A 69 -3.40 0.93 5.90
C TRP A 69 -3.75 0.93 4.41
N PHE A 70 -2.79 0.60 3.56
CA PHE A 70 -2.99 0.54 2.10
C PHE A 70 -4.02 -0.52 1.72
N ARG A 71 -3.92 -1.71 2.32
CA ARG A 71 -4.91 -2.78 2.19
C ARG A 71 -6.33 -2.30 2.54
N ARG A 72 -6.50 -1.64 3.70
CA ARG A 72 -7.82 -1.12 4.11
C ARG A 72 -8.40 -0.15 3.07
N ASN A 73 -7.59 0.74 2.53
CA ASN A 73 -8.03 1.70 1.52
C ASN A 73 -8.39 1.04 0.19
N LEU A 74 -7.64 0.02 -0.25
CA LEU A 74 -7.98 -0.75 -1.44
C LEU A 74 -9.32 -1.48 -1.31
N VAL A 75 -9.66 -1.99 -0.13
CA VAL A 75 -11.00 -2.57 0.13
C VAL A 75 -12.09 -1.52 -0.03
N LEU A 76 -11.91 -0.33 0.56
CA LEU A 76 -12.87 0.77 0.43
C LEU A 76 -13.05 1.20 -1.03
N ASN A 77 -11.96 1.32 -1.78
CA ASN A 77 -12.01 1.67 -3.20
C ASN A 77 -12.65 0.58 -4.05
N SER A 78 -12.37 -0.70 -3.76
CA SER A 78 -13.00 -1.83 -4.45
C SER A 78 -14.53 -1.81 -4.33
N SER A 79 -15.07 -1.36 -3.20
CA SER A 79 -16.52 -1.20 -3.01
C SER A 79 -17.07 0.00 -3.79
N ARG A 80 -16.33 1.13 -3.83
CA ARG A 80 -16.73 2.34 -4.57
C ARG A 80 -16.73 2.14 -6.09
N GLY A 81 -15.75 1.39 -6.61
CA GLY A 81 -15.64 1.05 -8.03
C GLY A 81 -16.37 -0.24 -8.42
N SER A 82 -17.28 -0.75 -7.59
CA SER A 82 -17.85 -2.10 -7.72
C SER A 82 -18.61 -2.38 -9.03
N ALA A 83 -19.16 -1.34 -9.67
CA ALA A 83 -19.80 -1.43 -10.98
C ALA A 83 -18.80 -1.63 -12.14
N ASN A 84 -17.52 -1.28 -11.94
CA ASN A 84 -16.45 -1.45 -12.92
C ASN A 84 -15.66 -2.74 -12.59
N LEU A 85 -15.93 -3.81 -13.35
CA LEU A 85 -15.30 -5.12 -13.15
C LEU A 85 -13.76 -5.06 -13.26
N LYS A 86 -13.22 -4.24 -14.17
CA LYS A 86 -11.77 -4.09 -14.34
C LYS A 86 -11.15 -3.39 -13.13
N PHE A 87 -11.79 -2.33 -12.62
CA PHE A 87 -11.38 -1.66 -11.39
C PHE A 87 -11.36 -2.64 -10.21
N LYS A 88 -12.43 -3.43 -10.04
CA LYS A 88 -12.53 -4.44 -8.98
C LYS A 88 -11.45 -5.52 -9.09
N HIS A 89 -11.14 -5.97 -10.32
CA HIS A 89 -10.10 -6.96 -10.55
C HIS A 89 -8.72 -6.44 -10.17
N ILE A 90 -8.40 -5.18 -10.52
CA ILE A 90 -7.13 -4.54 -10.15
C ILE A 90 -7.01 -4.43 -8.62
N CYS A 91 -8.06 -3.96 -7.93
CA CYS A 91 -8.04 -3.91 -6.46
C CYS A 91 -7.84 -5.30 -5.85
N ARG A 92 -8.53 -6.33 -6.36
CA ARG A 92 -8.41 -7.70 -5.86
C ARG A 92 -6.99 -8.24 -6.03
N ALA A 93 -6.40 -8.08 -7.20
CA ALA A 93 -5.04 -8.54 -7.48
C ALA A 93 -4.02 -7.90 -6.53
N GLU A 94 -4.16 -6.60 -6.23
CA GLU A 94 -3.27 -5.93 -5.28
C GLU A 94 -3.51 -6.35 -3.84
N LEU A 95 -4.78 -6.53 -3.45
CA LEU A 95 -5.13 -7.05 -2.12
C LEU A 95 -4.56 -8.45 -1.88
N GLU A 96 -4.58 -9.34 -2.87
CA GLU A 96 -3.98 -10.68 -2.75
C GLU A 96 -2.46 -10.62 -2.51
N LYS A 97 -1.75 -9.70 -3.18
CA LYS A 97 -0.31 -9.48 -2.96
C LYS A 97 -0.01 -8.97 -1.55
N LEU A 98 -0.81 -8.04 -1.05
CA LEU A 98 -0.69 -7.50 0.31
C LEU A 98 -1.02 -8.57 1.36
N ASP A 99 -2.10 -9.33 1.16
CA ASP A 99 -2.54 -10.40 2.06
C ASP A 99 -1.51 -11.52 2.17
N LYS A 100 -0.87 -11.90 1.06
CA LYS A 100 0.22 -12.89 1.07
C LYS A 100 1.36 -12.45 1.98
N HIS A 101 1.79 -11.18 1.89
CA HIS A 101 2.85 -10.64 2.73
C HIS A 101 2.44 -10.55 4.20
N LEU A 102 1.25 -10.00 4.47
CA LEU A 102 0.78 -9.85 5.84
C LEU A 102 0.63 -11.22 6.50
N LYS A 103 0.11 -12.24 5.81
CA LYS A 103 0.01 -13.61 6.35
C LYS A 103 1.36 -14.16 6.80
N ILE A 104 2.44 -13.89 6.07
CA ILE A 104 3.79 -14.29 6.49
C ILE A 104 4.16 -13.57 7.78
N VAL A 105 4.02 -12.24 7.83
CA VAL A 105 4.35 -11.44 9.04
C VAL A 105 3.55 -11.91 10.26
N PHE A 106 2.24 -12.09 10.13
CA PHE A 106 1.36 -12.47 11.24
C PHE A 106 1.34 -13.97 11.55
N SER A 107 1.88 -14.84 10.69
CA SER A 107 2.07 -16.25 11.03
C SER A 107 2.95 -16.43 12.28
N HIS A 108 3.83 -15.46 12.55
CA HIS A 108 4.65 -15.37 13.76
C HIS A 108 3.88 -14.90 15.00
N TYR A 109 2.66 -14.36 14.84
CA TYR A 109 1.84 -13.74 15.89
C TYR A 109 0.46 -14.40 16.06
N GLY A 110 0.17 -15.49 15.35
CA GLY A 110 -1.12 -16.20 15.37
C GLY A 110 -1.97 -15.92 14.12
N SER A 111 -2.53 -16.98 13.53
CA SER A 111 -3.05 -17.09 12.15
C SER A 111 -4.31 -16.28 11.78
N ASN A 112 -4.61 -15.16 12.44
CA ASN A 112 -5.90 -14.47 12.33
C ASN A 112 -5.94 -13.32 11.30
N ILE A 113 -5.33 -13.46 10.13
CA ILE A 113 -5.65 -12.55 9.01
C ILE A 113 -6.84 -13.09 8.23
N THR A 114 -8.03 -12.61 8.58
CA THR A 114 -9.22 -12.80 7.76
C THR A 114 -9.01 -12.11 6.40
N PRO A 115 -9.18 -12.83 5.27
CA PRO A 115 -9.29 -12.20 3.96
C PRO A 115 -10.43 -11.17 3.99
N LEU A 116 -10.16 -9.92 3.61
CA LEU A 116 -11.17 -8.85 3.67
C LEU A 116 -12.17 -8.90 2.51
N LEU A 117 -11.91 -9.71 1.48
CA LEU A 117 -12.85 -9.96 0.40
C LEU A 117 -13.42 -11.37 0.53
N PRO A 118 -14.74 -11.56 0.36
CA PRO A 118 -15.33 -12.89 0.31
C PRO A 118 -14.69 -13.69 -0.82
N GLN A 119 -14.24 -14.90 -0.52
CA GLN A 119 -13.79 -15.85 -1.53
C GLN A 119 -15.00 -16.16 -2.43
N VAL A 120 -14.91 -15.77 -3.70
CA VAL A 120 -15.91 -16.18 -4.68
C VAL A 120 -15.68 -17.67 -4.92
N ARG A 121 -16.68 -18.48 -4.57
CA ARG A 121 -16.72 -19.91 -4.88
C ARG A 121 -16.97 -20.12 -6.37
#